data_AF-A0A7X5BYD1-F1
#
_entry.id   AF-A0A7X5BYD1-F1
#
_cell.length_a   1.000
_cell.length_b   1.000
_cell.length_c   1.000
_cell.angle_alpha   90.00
_cell.angle_beta   90.00
_cell.angle_gamma   90.00
#
_symmetry.space_group_name_H-M   'P 1'
#
loop_
_entity.id
_entity.type
_entity.pdbx_description
1 polymer ?
#
loop_
_entity_poly.entity_id
_entity_poly.type
_entity_poly.pdbx_seq_one_letter_code
_entity_poly.pdbx_strand_id
1 'polypeptide(L)'
;MTMIFDITNSKEYFNTERVYYNGLANQCIELLDELLILVEATQDLKELEYRYTNLLVILRFIDVEYSYLQQVVNQLRTTGSSIRPVEFLMHLKNYLVHVDSFIDYLDGFLEVLSEQADLNYRFDRKSINEFDLINSIRNQIHHESLPTVDYNHKSYAPAHGDFAPVSSTVFEIRMRWPMTKVDVPSIDLERLINDSKNAIKTKFESIVDSLLEEVRKKSIIL
;
A
#
# COMPACT_ATOMS: atom_id res chain seq x y z
N MET A 1 6.03 -10.31 19.37
CA MET A 1 7.49 -10.05 19.32
C MET A 1 7.66 -8.80 18.49
N THR A 2 8.02 -7.67 19.10
CA THR A 2 8.21 -6.40 18.37
C THR A 2 9.46 -6.55 17.52
N MET A 3 9.29 -6.68 16.21
CA MET A 3 10.40 -6.83 15.27
C MET A 3 11.08 -5.46 15.17
N ILE A 4 12.26 -5.32 15.78
CA ILE A 4 13.10 -4.13 15.60
C ILE A 4 13.84 -4.34 14.29
N PHE A 5 13.57 -3.50 13.30
CA PHE A 5 14.29 -3.51 12.03
C PHE A 5 15.62 -2.79 12.21
N ASP A 6 16.69 -3.56 12.37
CA ASP A 6 18.05 -3.02 12.33
C ASP A 6 18.48 -2.87 10.86
N ILE A 7 18.25 -1.68 10.31
CA ILE A 7 18.65 -1.31 8.95
C ILE A 7 20.03 -0.66 8.89
N THR A 8 20.83 -0.73 9.97
CA THR A 8 22.17 -0.12 10.02
C THR A 8 23.10 -0.70 8.95
N ASN A 9 22.84 -1.92 8.49
CA ASN A 9 23.41 -2.52 7.29
C ASN A 9 22.28 -2.88 6.30
N SER A 10 21.74 -1.86 5.61
CA SER A 10 20.63 -2.01 4.66
C SER A 10 20.89 -3.12 3.65
N LYS A 11 22.08 -3.16 3.05
CA LYS A 11 22.49 -4.18 2.06
C LYS A 11 22.30 -5.60 2.56
N GLU A 12 22.83 -5.93 3.75
CA GLU A 12 22.73 -7.27 4.32
C GLU A 12 21.28 -7.62 4.66
N TYR A 13 20.56 -6.71 5.31
CA TYR A 13 19.17 -6.89 5.67
C TYR A 13 18.30 -7.19 4.43
N PHE A 14 18.35 -6.33 3.41
CA PHE A 14 17.52 -6.50 2.22
C PHE A 14 17.94 -7.68 1.33
N ASN A 15 19.21 -8.11 1.38
CA ASN A 15 19.64 -9.28 0.63
C ASN A 15 19.05 -10.58 1.20
N THR A 16 18.85 -10.67 2.52
CA THR A 16 18.18 -11.83 3.14
C THR A 16 16.71 -11.93 2.75
N GLU A 17 16.05 -10.78 2.57
CA GLU A 17 14.63 -10.67 2.25
C GLU A 17 14.38 -10.39 0.76
N ARG A 18 15.39 -10.58 -0.12
CA ARG A 18 15.36 -10.18 -1.52
C ARG A 18 14.16 -10.75 -2.28
N VAL A 19 13.89 -12.04 -2.09
CA VAL A 19 12.77 -12.74 -2.74
C VAL A 19 11.43 -12.15 -2.29
N TYR A 20 11.31 -11.81 -1.01
CA TYR A 20 10.10 -11.20 -0.47
C TYR A 20 9.85 -9.82 -1.10
N TYR A 21 10.85 -8.94 -1.04
CA TYR A 21 10.72 -7.58 -1.57
C TYR A 21 10.49 -7.55 -3.09
N ASN A 22 11.20 -8.37 -3.86
CA ASN A 22 10.93 -8.50 -5.29
C ASN A 22 9.53 -9.08 -5.58
N GLY A 23 8.97 -9.88 -4.67
CA GLY A 23 7.57 -10.32 -4.75
C GLY A 23 6.57 -9.19 -4.50
N LEU A 24 6.93 -8.21 -3.65
CA LEU A 24 6.11 -7.01 -3.42
C LEU A 24 6.12 -6.07 -4.63
N ALA A 25 7.31 -5.75 -5.14
CA ALA A 25 7.51 -4.91 -6.31
C ALA A 25 8.72 -5.40 -7.11
N ASN A 26 8.53 -5.61 -8.40
CA ASN A 26 9.60 -6.08 -9.28
C ASN A 26 10.79 -5.12 -9.27
N GLN A 27 12.00 -5.70 -9.29
CA GLN A 27 13.28 -4.99 -9.40
C GLN A 27 13.57 -3.95 -8.30
N CYS A 28 12.77 -3.90 -7.23
CA CYS A 28 12.97 -2.90 -6.19
C CYS A 28 14.30 -3.07 -5.43
N ILE A 29 14.74 -4.31 -5.19
CA ILE A 29 16.05 -4.55 -4.56
C ILE A 29 17.20 -4.26 -5.52
N GLU A 30 17.00 -4.44 -6.81
CA GLU A 30 18.01 -4.14 -7.83
C GLU A 30 18.34 -2.64 -7.85
N LEU A 31 17.33 -1.77 -7.71
CA LEU A 31 17.54 -0.34 -7.56
C LEU A 31 18.34 -0.01 -6.29
N LEU A 32 18.08 -0.68 -5.17
CA LEU A 32 18.84 -0.46 -3.93
C LEU A 32 20.31 -0.86 -4.13
N ASP A 33 20.58 -1.99 -4.78
CA ASP A 33 21.93 -2.47 -5.05
C ASP A 33 22.72 -1.46 -5.90
N GLU A 34 22.11 -0.94 -6.96
CA GLU A 34 22.72 0.07 -7.85
C GLU A 34 22.99 1.39 -7.12
N LEU A 35 22.05 1.85 -6.28
CA LEU A 35 22.23 3.04 -5.44
C LEU A 35 23.38 2.85 -4.45
N LEU A 36 23.47 1.69 -3.80
CA LEU A 36 24.54 1.40 -2.85
C LEU A 36 25.92 1.38 -3.51
N ILE A 37 26.05 0.81 -4.71
CA ILE A 37 27.30 0.82 -5.48
C ILE A 37 27.73 2.26 -5.78
N LEU A 38 26.79 3.10 -6.21
CA LEU A 38 27.05 4.51 -6.52
C LEU A 38 27.49 5.30 -5.27
N VAL A 39 26.81 5.10 -4.15
CA VAL A 39 27.15 5.70 -2.84
C VAL A 39 28.53 5.25 -2.35
N GLU A 40 28.87 3.96 -2.50
CA GLU A 40 30.19 3.42 -2.14
C GLU A 40 31.31 4.10 -2.95
N ALA A 41 31.08 4.34 -4.24
CA ALA A 41 32.07 4.93 -5.15
C ALA A 41 32.24 6.46 -4.97
N THR A 42 31.16 7.18 -4.68
CA THR A 42 31.14 8.65 -4.77
C THR A 42 30.84 9.36 -3.45
N GLN A 43 30.26 8.67 -2.47
CA GLN A 43 29.57 9.23 -1.30
C GLN A 43 28.37 10.13 -1.63
N ASP A 44 28.04 10.34 -2.91
CA ASP A 44 26.85 11.05 -3.35
C ASP A 44 25.60 10.20 -3.10
N LEU A 45 24.43 10.85 -2.99
CA LEU A 45 23.11 10.19 -2.88
C LEU A 45 22.90 9.32 -1.63
N LYS A 46 23.73 9.43 -0.57
CA LYS A 46 23.51 8.70 0.69
C LYS A 46 22.15 8.97 1.33
N GLU A 47 21.64 10.20 1.23
CA GLU A 47 20.30 10.53 1.68
C GLU A 47 19.21 9.80 0.88
N LEU A 48 19.44 9.61 -0.42
CA LEU A 48 18.54 8.90 -1.32
C LEU A 48 18.46 7.42 -0.95
N GLU A 49 19.60 6.77 -0.65
CA GLU A 49 19.65 5.39 -0.16
C GLU A 49 18.84 5.22 1.12
N TYR A 50 19.04 6.09 2.11
CA TYR A 50 18.30 6.05 3.37
C TYR A 50 16.79 6.20 3.15
N ARG A 51 16.38 7.15 2.29
CA ARG A 51 14.96 7.36 1.95
C ARG A 51 14.36 6.17 1.20
N TYR A 52 15.10 5.56 0.29
CA TYR A 52 14.66 4.38 -0.44
C TYR A 52 14.50 3.16 0.48
N THR A 53 15.47 2.95 1.37
CA THR A 53 15.39 1.93 2.43
C THR A 53 14.12 2.09 3.27
N ASN A 54 13.79 3.32 3.69
CA ASN A 54 12.56 3.59 4.44
C ASN A 54 11.29 3.29 3.63
N LEU A 55 11.27 3.61 2.33
CA LEU A 55 10.15 3.26 1.45
C LEU A 55 9.90 1.75 1.42
N LEU A 56 10.96 0.95 1.30
CA LEU A 56 10.84 -0.52 1.32
C LEU A 56 10.28 -1.02 2.66
N VAL A 57 10.72 -0.45 3.79
CA VAL A 57 10.18 -0.80 5.11
C VAL A 57 8.69 -0.46 5.22
N ILE A 58 8.26 0.71 4.75
CA ILE A 58 6.83 1.09 4.76
C ILE A 58 6.02 0.17 3.85
N LEU A 59 6.54 -0.19 2.67
CA LEU A 59 5.89 -1.14 1.76
C LEU A 59 5.65 -2.50 2.43
N ARG A 60 6.60 -2.97 3.24
CA ARG A 60 6.43 -4.19 4.06
C ARG A 60 5.30 -4.04 5.07
N PHE A 61 5.17 -2.88 5.75
CA PHE A 61 4.06 -2.66 6.68
C PHE A 61 2.69 -2.67 5.98
N ILE A 62 2.59 -2.07 4.79
CA ILE A 62 1.37 -2.14 3.96
C ILE A 62 1.02 -3.60 3.65
N ASP A 63 2.01 -4.40 3.26
CA ASP A 63 1.79 -5.81 2.91
C ASP A 63 1.35 -6.67 4.11
N VAL A 64 1.94 -6.46 5.28
CA VAL A 64 1.56 -7.15 6.53
C VAL A 64 0.12 -6.81 6.92
N GLU A 65 -0.23 -5.53 6.94
CA GLU A 65 -1.58 -5.09 7.30
C GLU A 65 -2.61 -5.57 6.27
N TYR A 66 -2.31 -5.49 4.98
CA TYR A 66 -3.13 -6.06 3.92
C TYR A 66 -3.39 -7.56 4.13
N SER A 67 -2.34 -8.32 4.44
CA SER A 67 -2.44 -9.77 4.62
C SER A 67 -3.36 -10.14 5.79
N TYR A 68 -3.25 -9.40 6.91
CA TYR A 68 -4.16 -9.55 8.04
C TYR A 68 -5.61 -9.23 7.63
N LEU A 69 -5.84 -8.08 6.99
CA LEU A 69 -7.17 -7.66 6.56
C LEU A 69 -7.81 -8.69 5.63
N GLN A 70 -7.06 -9.21 4.66
CA GLN A 70 -7.52 -10.27 3.75
C GLN A 70 -7.88 -11.56 4.48
N GLN A 71 -7.10 -11.97 5.49
CA GLN A 71 -7.44 -13.13 6.31
C GLN A 71 -8.78 -12.93 7.03
N VAL A 72 -9.00 -11.75 7.62
CA VAL A 72 -10.27 -11.42 8.28
C VAL A 72 -11.43 -11.41 7.27
N VAL A 73 -11.28 -10.77 6.10
CA VAL A 73 -12.30 -10.78 5.03
C VAL A 73 -12.66 -12.22 4.62
N ASN A 74 -11.65 -13.08 4.41
CA ASN A 74 -11.87 -14.47 4.05
C ASN A 74 -12.53 -15.29 5.16
N GLN A 75 -12.17 -15.06 6.42
CA GLN A 75 -12.82 -15.71 7.57
C GLN A 75 -14.30 -15.31 7.69
N LEU A 76 -14.64 -14.06 7.41
CA LEU A 76 -16.03 -13.62 7.41
C LEU A 76 -16.82 -14.26 6.29
N ARG A 77 -16.22 -14.32 5.10
CA ARG A 77 -16.84 -14.98 3.93
C ARG A 77 -17.15 -16.44 4.19
N THR A 78 -16.29 -17.13 4.93
CA THR A 78 -16.41 -18.58 5.17
C THR A 78 -17.26 -18.93 6.39
N THR A 79 -17.23 -18.11 7.44
CA THR A 79 -17.87 -18.45 8.73
C THR A 79 -19.13 -17.63 9.04
N GLY A 80 -19.34 -16.48 8.39
CA GLY A 80 -20.43 -15.55 8.72
C GLY A 80 -20.36 -14.96 10.13
N SER A 81 -19.22 -15.09 10.82
CA SER A 81 -19.03 -14.65 12.21
C SER A 81 -18.99 -13.13 12.31
N SER A 82 -19.29 -12.57 13.49
CA SER A 82 -19.05 -11.15 13.74
C SER A 82 -17.56 -10.88 13.97
N ILE A 83 -17.04 -9.82 13.37
CA ILE A 83 -15.67 -9.34 13.61
C ILE A 83 -15.60 -8.75 15.02
N ARG A 84 -14.44 -8.85 15.69
CA ARG A 84 -14.10 -7.94 16.79
C ARG A 84 -13.83 -6.55 16.20
N PRO A 85 -14.76 -5.58 16.27
CA PRO A 85 -14.66 -4.35 15.48
C PRO A 85 -13.38 -3.57 15.79
N VAL A 86 -12.94 -3.56 17.05
CA VAL A 86 -11.78 -2.76 17.49
C VAL A 86 -10.46 -3.21 16.83
N GLU A 87 -10.18 -4.51 16.81
CA GLU A 87 -8.91 -5.04 16.30
C GLU A 87 -8.82 -4.85 14.78
N PHE A 88 -9.89 -5.21 14.06
CA PHE A 88 -9.98 -4.99 12.62
C PHE A 88 -9.85 -3.51 12.24
N LEU A 89 -10.53 -2.61 12.96
CA LEU A 89 -10.46 -1.17 12.69
C LEU A 89 -9.07 -0.60 12.98
N MET A 90 -8.35 -1.14 13.96
CA MET A 90 -6.96 -0.77 14.22
C MET A 90 -6.05 -1.16 13.06
N HIS A 91 -6.17 -2.39 12.55
CA HIS A 91 -5.40 -2.84 11.39
C HIS A 91 -5.78 -2.07 10.11
N LEU A 92 -7.06 -1.79 9.90
CA LEU A 92 -7.52 -0.96 8.78
C LEU A 92 -6.96 0.47 8.88
N LYS A 93 -6.97 1.07 10.08
CA LYS A 93 -6.35 2.37 10.31
C LYS A 93 -4.86 2.35 9.99
N ASN A 94 -4.13 1.37 10.52
CA ASN A 94 -2.69 1.24 10.28
C ASN A 94 -2.39 1.09 8.79
N TYR A 95 -3.14 0.22 8.09
CA TYR A 95 -3.05 0.05 6.64
C TYR A 95 -3.17 1.40 5.92
N LEU A 96 -4.24 2.15 6.18
CA LEU A 96 -4.49 3.44 5.50
C LEU A 96 -3.42 4.49 5.86
N VAL A 97 -2.94 4.51 7.11
CA VAL A 97 -1.84 5.39 7.53
C VAL A 97 -0.53 5.02 6.83
N HIS A 98 -0.21 3.73 6.70
CA HIS A 98 1.00 3.29 6.01
C HIS A 98 0.94 3.58 4.51
N VAL A 99 -0.22 3.41 3.88
CA VAL A 99 -0.44 3.80 2.48
C VAL A 99 -0.18 5.28 2.28
N ASP A 100 -0.79 6.12 3.12
CA ASP A 100 -0.61 7.57 3.05
C ASP A 100 0.84 7.99 3.33
N SER A 101 1.46 7.40 4.36
CA SER A 101 2.89 7.63 4.66
C SER A 101 3.77 7.20 3.49
N PHE A 102 3.46 6.08 2.82
CA PHE A 102 4.23 5.64 1.66
C PHE A 102 4.17 6.65 0.52
N ILE A 103 2.98 7.18 0.24
CA ILE A 103 2.76 8.22 -0.79
C ILE A 103 3.56 9.48 -0.45
N ASP A 104 3.53 9.93 0.81
CA ASP A 104 4.31 11.09 1.28
C ASP A 104 5.82 10.87 1.18
N TYR A 105 6.31 9.71 1.62
CA TYR A 105 7.72 9.36 1.53
C TYR A 105 8.18 9.21 0.09
N LEU A 106 7.31 8.73 -0.80
CA LEU A 106 7.61 8.54 -2.22
C LEU A 106 7.76 9.90 -2.90
N ASP A 107 6.87 10.84 -2.60
CA ASP A 107 6.93 12.21 -3.09
C ASP A 107 8.24 12.89 -2.65
N GLY A 108 8.58 12.83 -1.35
CA GLY A 108 9.83 13.41 -0.84
C GLY A 108 11.10 12.68 -1.33
N PHE A 109 11.02 11.38 -1.61
CA PHE A 109 12.11 10.64 -2.25
C PHE A 109 12.37 11.11 -3.68
N LEU A 110 11.30 11.32 -4.45
CA LEU A 110 11.40 11.78 -5.83
C LEU A 110 11.83 13.24 -5.94
N GLU A 111 11.45 14.08 -4.98
CA GLU A 111 11.89 15.47 -4.89
C GLU A 111 13.42 15.54 -4.66
N VAL A 112 13.93 14.79 -3.68
CA VAL A 112 15.38 14.67 -3.42
C VAL A 112 16.13 14.10 -4.62
N LEU A 113 15.56 13.09 -5.27
CA LEU A 113 16.12 12.55 -6.50
C LEU A 113 16.19 13.62 -7.60
N SER A 114 15.14 14.42 -7.77
CA SER A 114 15.12 15.49 -8.77
C SER A 114 16.17 16.55 -8.52
N GLU A 115 16.39 16.91 -7.27
CA GLU A 115 17.40 17.90 -6.88
C GLU A 115 18.83 17.36 -6.98
N GLN A 116 19.06 16.12 -6.55
CA GLN A 116 20.41 15.56 -6.43
C GLN A 116 20.88 14.82 -7.68
N ALA A 117 19.96 14.28 -8.49
CA ALA A 117 20.28 13.47 -9.66
C ALA A 117 19.95 14.16 -11.00
N ASP A 118 19.44 15.40 -11.02
CA ASP A 118 18.95 16.10 -12.23
C ASP A 118 17.86 15.29 -12.98
N LEU A 119 17.12 14.48 -12.22
CA LEU A 119 16.05 13.62 -12.73
C LEU A 119 14.71 14.28 -12.43
N ASN A 120 14.18 15.04 -13.38
CA ASN A 120 12.88 15.71 -13.25
C ASN A 120 11.72 14.70 -13.20
N TYR A 121 11.55 14.05 -12.05
CA TYR A 121 10.43 13.17 -11.77
C TYR A 121 9.48 13.86 -10.81
N ARG A 122 8.20 13.95 -11.18
CA ARG A 122 7.16 14.52 -10.32
C ARG A 122 6.05 13.50 -10.13
N PHE A 123 5.80 13.14 -8.88
CA PHE A 123 4.70 12.26 -8.53
C PHE A 123 3.46 13.08 -8.16
N ASP A 124 2.41 12.96 -8.97
CA ASP A 124 1.12 13.53 -8.60
C ASP A 124 0.36 12.51 -7.75
N ARG A 125 0.16 12.83 -6.46
CA ARG A 125 -0.63 12.00 -5.53
C ARG A 125 -2.05 11.75 -6.05
N LYS A 126 -2.61 12.69 -6.80
CA LYS A 126 -3.93 12.57 -7.43
C LYS A 126 -3.95 11.58 -8.59
N SER A 127 -2.79 11.08 -9.04
CA SER A 127 -2.73 9.98 -9.99
C SER A 127 -3.15 8.63 -9.40
N ILE A 128 -3.25 8.52 -8.07
CA ILE A 128 -3.87 7.37 -7.40
C ILE A 128 -5.36 7.69 -7.22
N ASN A 129 -6.21 7.03 -8.02
CA ASN A 129 -7.65 7.30 -8.05
C ASN A 129 -8.32 7.11 -6.68
N GLU A 130 -7.81 6.20 -5.86
CA GLU A 130 -8.34 5.84 -4.55
C GLU A 130 -7.88 6.80 -3.43
N PHE A 131 -6.98 7.75 -3.72
CA PHE A 131 -6.31 8.55 -2.70
C PHE A 131 -7.27 9.41 -1.86
N ASP A 132 -8.23 10.08 -2.50
CA ASP A 132 -9.22 10.91 -1.79
C ASP A 132 -10.12 10.05 -0.87
N LEU A 133 -10.45 8.83 -1.31
CA LEU A 133 -11.24 7.88 -0.53
C LEU A 133 -10.44 7.35 0.67
N ILE A 134 -9.17 6.98 0.47
CA ILE A 134 -8.25 6.54 1.53
C ILE A 134 -8.12 7.64 2.60
N ASN A 135 -7.88 8.88 2.18
CA ASN A 135 -7.77 10.03 3.08
C ASN A 135 -9.06 10.27 3.86
N SER A 136 -10.21 10.22 3.18
CA SER A 136 -11.52 10.40 3.81
C SER A 136 -11.75 9.36 4.91
N ILE A 137 -11.53 8.08 4.60
CA ILE A 137 -11.74 6.98 5.56
C ILE A 137 -10.75 7.06 6.72
N ARG A 138 -9.45 7.32 6.44
CA ARG A 138 -8.44 7.50 7.48
C ARG A 138 -8.84 8.60 8.45
N ASN A 139 -9.25 9.76 7.92
CA ASN A 139 -9.67 10.90 8.74
C ASN A 139 -10.92 10.58 9.56
N GLN A 140 -11.89 9.88 8.97
CA GLN A 140 -13.08 9.45 9.70
C GLN A 140 -12.74 8.47 10.83
N ILE A 141 -11.88 7.48 10.61
CA ILE A 141 -11.43 6.57 11.68
C ILE A 141 -10.63 7.32 12.77
N HIS A 142 -9.89 8.36 12.39
CA HIS A 142 -9.08 9.15 13.32
C HIS A 142 -9.90 10.13 14.18
N HIS A 143 -10.95 10.72 13.62
CA HIS A 143 -11.69 11.84 14.23
C HIS A 143 -13.12 11.48 14.68
N GLU A 144 -13.72 10.40 14.18
CA GLU A 144 -15.08 9.99 14.52
C GLU A 144 -15.11 8.75 15.43
N SER A 145 -16.27 8.49 16.04
CA SER A 145 -16.48 7.27 16.83
C SER A 145 -16.27 6.02 15.97
N LEU A 146 -15.80 4.91 16.56
CA LEU A 146 -15.52 3.66 15.85
C LEU A 146 -16.71 3.24 14.96
N PRO A 147 -16.53 3.11 13.64
CA PRO A 147 -17.60 2.67 12.76
C PRO A 147 -17.99 1.23 13.08
N THR A 148 -19.27 0.92 12.89
CA THR A 148 -19.76 -0.47 12.90
C THR A 148 -19.39 -1.11 11.57
N VAL A 149 -18.89 -2.34 11.61
CA VAL A 149 -18.57 -3.12 10.41
C VAL A 149 -19.65 -4.17 10.21
N ASP A 150 -20.42 -4.03 9.14
CA ASP A 150 -21.49 -4.94 8.77
C ASP A 150 -21.06 -5.84 7.63
N TYR A 151 -21.36 -7.13 7.75
CA TYR A 151 -21.26 -8.08 6.66
C TYR A 151 -22.63 -8.23 6.01
N ASN A 152 -22.76 -7.85 4.73
CA ASN A 152 -24.03 -7.95 4.02
C ASN A 152 -23.96 -9.03 2.94
N HIS A 153 -24.75 -10.09 3.11
CA HIS A 153 -24.92 -11.14 2.11
C HIS A 153 -26.06 -10.76 1.16
N LYS A 154 -25.74 -10.15 0.01
CA LYS A 154 -26.74 -9.88 -1.02
C LYS A 154 -26.82 -11.06 -1.99
N SER A 155 -27.80 -11.94 -1.75
CA SER A 155 -28.25 -12.89 -2.76
C SER A 155 -29.06 -12.11 -3.80
N TYR A 156 -28.49 -11.85 -4.97
CA TYR A 156 -29.30 -11.34 -6.09
C TYR A 156 -30.18 -12.48 -6.57
N ALA A 157 -31.49 -12.39 -6.29
CA ALA A 157 -32.46 -13.25 -6.96
C ALA A 157 -32.46 -12.86 -8.45
N PRO A 158 -32.29 -13.81 -9.38
CA PRO A 158 -32.29 -13.48 -10.80
C PRO A 158 -33.66 -12.89 -11.15
N ALA A 159 -33.65 -11.68 -11.72
CA ALA A 159 -34.83 -11.15 -12.37
C ALA A 159 -35.18 -12.10 -13.53
N HIS A 160 -36.42 -12.57 -13.54
CA HIS A 160 -36.95 -13.53 -14.51
C HIS A 160 -36.45 -13.31 -15.95
N GLY A 161 -35.81 -14.34 -16.53
CA GLY A 161 -35.44 -14.38 -17.95
C GLY A 161 -34.41 -15.46 -18.30
N ASP A 162 -34.86 -16.70 -18.48
CA ASP A 162 -34.39 -17.80 -19.36
C ASP A 162 -32.90 -17.94 -19.79
N PHE A 163 -31.92 -17.50 -19.02
CA PHE A 163 -30.53 -17.91 -19.20
C PHE A 163 -29.88 -18.31 -17.86
N ALA A 164 -29.04 -19.34 -17.92
CA ALA A 164 -28.50 -20.10 -16.79
C ALA A 164 -28.03 -19.24 -15.60
N PRO A 165 -28.26 -19.69 -14.35
CA PRO A 165 -27.96 -18.89 -13.17
C PRO A 165 -26.45 -18.85 -12.93
N VAL A 166 -25.81 -17.74 -13.26
CA VAL A 166 -24.59 -17.36 -12.56
C VAL A 166 -25.03 -16.49 -11.40
N SER A 167 -25.30 -17.09 -10.24
CA SER A 167 -25.51 -16.30 -9.02
C SER A 167 -24.19 -15.61 -8.69
N SER A 168 -24.04 -14.34 -9.04
CA SER A 168 -22.93 -13.53 -8.53
C SER A 168 -23.24 -13.20 -7.08
N THR A 169 -22.70 -14.00 -6.17
CA THR A 169 -22.74 -13.65 -4.74
C THR A 169 -21.85 -12.42 -4.55
N VAL A 170 -22.47 -11.27 -4.27
CA VAL A 170 -21.73 -10.06 -3.93
C VAL A 170 -21.59 -10.01 -2.41
N PHE A 171 -20.36 -10.20 -1.95
CA PHE A 171 -19.99 -10.07 -0.56
C PHE A 171 -19.56 -8.63 -0.32
N GLU A 172 -20.20 -7.93 0.60
CA GLU A 172 -19.87 -6.53 0.88
C GLU A 172 -19.68 -6.34 2.38
N ILE A 173 -18.46 -5.95 2.78
CA ILE A 173 -18.17 -5.50 4.13
C ILE A 173 -18.35 -3.98 4.14
N ARG A 174 -19.34 -3.49 4.87
CA ARG A 174 -19.72 -2.07 4.93
C ARG A 174 -19.32 -1.47 6.26
N MET A 175 -18.78 -0.26 6.25
CA MET A 175 -18.66 0.56 7.46
C MET A 175 -19.88 1.47 7.63
N ARG A 176 -20.37 1.63 8.86
CA ARG A 176 -21.43 2.58 9.23
C ARG A 176 -21.02 3.38 10.46
N TRP A 177 -21.14 4.70 10.39
CA TRP A 177 -20.74 5.57 11.49
C TRP A 177 -21.95 5.85 12.40
N PRO A 178 -21.77 5.87 13.73
CA PRO A 178 -22.87 6.09 14.66
C PRO A 178 -23.38 7.55 14.71
N MET A 179 -22.80 8.49 13.96
CA MET A 179 -23.22 9.89 13.92
C MET A 179 -24.16 10.19 12.73
N THR A 180 -25.33 10.70 13.08
CA THR A 180 -26.60 10.73 12.35
C THR A 180 -26.72 11.72 11.16
N LYS A 181 -25.64 12.15 10.49
CA LYS A 181 -25.77 13.20 9.44
C LYS A 181 -24.88 13.12 8.21
N VAL A 182 -23.99 12.14 8.11
CA VAL A 182 -23.22 11.91 6.87
C VAL A 182 -23.65 10.56 6.32
N ASP A 183 -24.39 10.58 5.22
CA ASP A 183 -24.57 9.39 4.38
C ASP A 183 -23.20 9.06 3.79
N VAL A 184 -22.36 8.38 4.57
CA VAL A 184 -21.18 7.72 4.01
C VAL A 184 -21.75 6.55 3.21
N PRO A 185 -21.64 6.56 1.87
CA PRO A 185 -22.11 5.44 1.07
C PRO A 185 -21.44 4.17 1.58
N SER A 186 -22.17 3.06 1.54
CA SER A 186 -21.60 1.77 1.89
C SER A 186 -20.30 1.54 1.11
N ILE A 187 -19.18 1.53 1.81
CA ILE A 187 -17.86 1.34 1.22
C ILE A 187 -17.60 -0.15 1.14
N ASP A 188 -17.32 -0.64 -0.06
CA ASP A 188 -16.79 -2.00 -0.25
C ASP A 188 -15.34 -2.02 0.22
N LEU A 189 -15.13 -2.42 1.47
CA LEU A 189 -13.80 -2.45 2.10
C LEU A 189 -12.84 -3.40 1.39
N GLU A 190 -13.32 -4.53 0.90
CA GLU A 190 -12.48 -5.51 0.20
C GLU A 190 -11.94 -4.89 -1.08
N ARG A 191 -12.83 -4.27 -1.86
CA ARG A 191 -12.44 -3.57 -3.07
C ARG A 191 -11.46 -2.42 -2.77
N LEU A 192 -11.73 -1.59 -1.77
CA LEU A 192 -10.83 -0.51 -1.37
C LEU A 192 -9.42 -1.03 -1.06
N ILE A 193 -9.32 -2.09 -0.24
CA ILE A 193 -8.04 -2.67 0.18
C ILE A 193 -7.28 -3.24 -1.03
N ASN A 194 -7.98 -3.95 -1.92
CA ASN A 194 -7.38 -4.53 -3.12
C ASN A 194 -6.95 -3.48 -4.14
N ASP A 195 -7.84 -2.55 -4.48
CA ASP A 195 -7.60 -1.52 -5.48
C ASP A 195 -6.46 -0.60 -5.03
N SER A 196 -6.46 -0.18 -3.76
CA SER A 196 -5.37 0.65 -3.21
C SER A 196 -4.00 -0.05 -3.24
N LYS A 197 -3.92 -1.32 -2.83
CA LYS A 197 -2.66 -2.07 -2.86
C LYS A 197 -2.14 -2.23 -4.29
N ASN A 198 -3.01 -2.58 -5.23
CA ASN A 198 -2.64 -2.77 -6.63
C ASN A 198 -2.20 -1.46 -7.29
N ALA A 199 -2.90 -0.35 -7.01
CA ALA A 199 -2.56 0.97 -7.50
C ALA A 199 -1.17 1.41 -7.00
N ILE A 200 -0.90 1.27 -5.70
CA ILE A 200 0.41 1.59 -5.10
C ILE A 200 1.51 0.73 -5.70
N LYS A 201 1.30 -0.59 -5.77
CA LYS A 201 2.28 -1.52 -6.34
C LYS A 201 2.62 -1.14 -7.78
N THR A 202 1.62 -1.04 -8.64
CA THR A 202 1.81 -0.73 -10.07
C THR A 202 2.55 0.59 -10.26
N LYS A 203 2.17 1.61 -9.49
CA LYS A 203 2.78 2.93 -9.57
C LYS A 203 4.23 2.92 -9.07
N PHE A 204 4.49 2.20 -7.98
CA PHE A 204 5.84 2.04 -7.44
C PHE A 204 6.75 1.26 -8.38
N GLU A 205 6.27 0.17 -8.99
CA GLU A 205 7.03 -0.59 -10.00
C GLU A 205 7.39 0.29 -11.20
N SER A 206 6.44 1.06 -11.74
CA SER A 206 6.71 2.00 -12.83
C SER A 206 7.77 3.05 -12.48
N ILE A 207 7.80 3.50 -11.22
CA ILE A 207 8.83 4.42 -10.72
C ILE A 207 10.17 3.69 -10.66
N VAL A 208 10.24 2.53 -10.01
CA VAL A 208 11.46 1.72 -9.87
C VAL A 208 12.09 1.45 -11.24
N ASP A 209 11.31 0.99 -12.22
CA ASP A 209 11.78 0.70 -13.58
C ASP A 209 12.42 1.94 -14.22
N SER A 210 11.73 3.09 -14.13
CA SER A 210 12.22 4.36 -14.68
C SER A 210 13.52 4.82 -14.01
N LEU A 211 13.63 4.63 -12.70
CA LEU A 211 14.81 5.03 -11.92
C LEU A 211 16.01 4.12 -12.18
N LEU A 212 15.76 2.83 -12.33
CA LEU A 212 16.80 1.84 -12.61
C LEU A 212 17.54 2.17 -13.90
N GLU A 213 16.81 2.56 -14.95
CA GLU A 213 17.39 3.01 -16.23
C GLU A 213 18.30 4.23 -16.04
N GLU A 214 17.89 5.20 -15.23
CA GLU A 214 18.62 6.45 -15.03
C GLU A 214 19.86 6.28 -14.14
N VAL A 215 19.76 5.52 -13.04
CA VAL A 215 20.91 5.21 -12.18
C VAL A 215 21.99 4.49 -12.99
N ARG A 216 21.60 3.53 -13.84
CA ARG A 216 22.53 2.81 -14.71
C ARG A 216 23.27 3.72 -15.68
N LYS A 217 22.59 4.72 -16.27
CA LYS A 217 23.25 5.71 -17.14
C LYS A 217 24.35 6.47 -16.38
N LYS A 218 24.12 6.82 -15.11
CA LYS A 218 25.11 7.51 -14.27
C LYS A 218 26.25 6.58 -13.86
N SER A 219 25.97 5.31 -13.54
CA SER A 219 26.98 4.32 -13.18
C SER A 219 27.96 4.00 -14.32
N ILE A 220 27.54 4.14 -15.59
CA ILE A 220 28.41 3.94 -16.77
C ILE A 220 29.44 5.07 -16.95
N ILE A 221 29.23 6.23 -16.32
CA ILE A 221 30.11 7.41 -16.42
C ILE A 221 31.26 7.35 -15.39
N LEU A 222 31.17 6.43 -14.42
CA LEU A 222 32.23 6.11 -13.42
C LEU A 222 33.20 5.05 -13.96
#